data_AF-A0AAX1N836-F1
#
_entry.id   AF-A0AAX1N836-F1
#
_cell.length_a   1.000
_cell.length_b   1.000
_cell.length_c   1.000
_cell.angle_alpha   90.00
_cell.angle_beta   90.00
_cell.angle_gamma   90.00
#
_symmetry.space_group_name_H-M   'P 1'
#
loop_
_entity.id
_entity.type
_entity.pdbx_description
1 polymer ?
#
loop_
_entity_poly.entity_id
_entity_poly.type
_entity_poly.pdbx_seq_one_letter_code
_entity_poly.pdbx_strand_id
1 'polypeptide(L)'
;MKALKQLLVFALVTFLAVNTSFAKGNERDDNEINQLRASVENASATDWKVYAEAAERCIELKANLSEAYIWIEKSIEINSNSENLEVKGDYLKLNGAKKMAIATYNQAILAGMNEGRDITKLQKKVLRLR
;
A
#
# COMPACT_ATOMS: atom_id res chain seq x y z
N MET A 1 -48.09 0.62 -3.37
CA MET A 1 -47.05 0.02 -4.24
C MET A 1 -46.50 0.96 -5.32
N LYS A 2 -47.30 1.85 -5.96
CA LYS A 2 -46.77 2.82 -6.95
C LYS A 2 -45.78 3.83 -6.35
N ALA A 3 -46.08 4.40 -5.19
CA ALA A 3 -45.21 5.37 -4.51
C ALA A 3 -43.86 4.76 -4.03
N LEU A 4 -43.87 3.49 -3.59
CA LEU A 4 -42.66 2.78 -3.16
C LEU A 4 -41.73 2.45 -4.35
N LYS A 5 -42.30 2.13 -5.52
CA LYS A 5 -41.55 1.94 -6.76
C LYS A 5 -40.95 3.27 -7.27
N GLN A 6 -41.64 4.39 -7.10
CA GLN A 6 -41.13 5.73 -7.48
C GLN A 6 -40.02 6.22 -6.54
N LEU A 7 -40.11 5.94 -5.22
CA LEU A 7 -39.05 6.21 -4.26
C LEU A 7 -37.77 5.39 -4.51
N LEU A 8 -37.92 4.12 -4.91
CA LEU A 8 -36.79 3.26 -5.28
C LEU A 8 -36.10 3.72 -6.58
N VAL A 9 -36.86 4.24 -7.54
CA VAL A 9 -36.30 4.79 -8.79
C VAL A 9 -35.54 6.11 -8.52
N PHE A 10 -36.01 6.94 -7.60
CA PHE A 10 -35.29 8.18 -7.22
C PHE A 10 -34.00 7.91 -6.44
N ALA A 11 -33.94 6.86 -5.62
CA ALA A 11 -32.73 6.47 -4.89
C ALA A 11 -31.64 5.85 -5.79
N LEU A 12 -32.01 5.32 -6.96
CA LEU A 12 -31.07 4.71 -7.90
C LEU A 12 -30.34 5.74 -8.77
N VAL A 13 -30.93 6.91 -9.00
CA VAL A 13 -30.35 7.96 -9.88
C VAL A 13 -29.34 8.84 -9.15
N THR A 14 -29.42 8.96 -7.81
CA THR A 14 -28.49 9.79 -7.01
C THR A 14 -27.14 9.12 -6.70
N PHE A 15 -26.96 7.83 -6.99
CA PHE A 15 -25.68 7.14 -6.79
C PHE A 15 -24.67 7.33 -7.93
N LEU A 16 -25.08 7.92 -9.07
CA LEU A 16 -24.22 8.12 -10.24
C LEU A 16 -23.41 9.42 -10.23
N ALA A 17 -23.52 10.25 -9.19
CA ALA A 17 -22.77 11.49 -9.05
C ALA A 17 -21.61 11.37 -8.05
N VAL A 18 -20.83 10.30 -8.13
CA VAL A 18 -19.49 10.29 -7.53
C VAL A 18 -18.60 11.18 -8.39
N ASN A 19 -18.44 12.45 -7.97
CA ASN A 19 -17.42 13.34 -8.50
C ASN A 19 -16.05 12.70 -8.20
N THR A 20 -15.47 12.04 -9.19
CA THR A 20 -14.08 11.58 -9.12
C THR A 20 -13.16 12.79 -9.27
N SER A 21 -13.03 13.59 -8.20
CA SER A 21 -11.89 14.49 -8.05
C SER A 21 -10.66 13.65 -7.75
N PHE A 22 -10.07 13.06 -8.79
CA PHE A 22 -8.69 12.59 -8.69
C PHE A 22 -7.81 13.83 -8.54
N ALA A 23 -7.06 13.87 -7.43
CA ALA A 23 -6.04 14.89 -7.22
C ALA A 23 -5.14 14.92 -8.46
N LYS A 24 -5.04 16.07 -9.13
CA LYS A 24 -4.14 16.27 -10.26
C LYS A 24 -2.72 16.01 -9.75
N GLY A 25 -2.14 14.88 -10.15
CA GLY A 25 -0.73 14.55 -9.90
C GLY A 25 0.15 15.69 -10.41
N ASN A 26 1.25 15.95 -9.72
CA ASN A 26 2.25 16.87 -10.27
C ASN A 26 3.00 16.12 -11.39
N GLU A 27 3.37 16.80 -12.48
CA GLU A 27 3.99 16.16 -13.66
C GLU A 27 5.30 15.41 -13.33
N ARG A 28 6.00 15.83 -12.27
CA ARG A 28 7.23 15.18 -11.79
C ARG A 28 6.94 13.86 -11.09
N ASP A 29 5.90 13.80 -10.25
CA ASP A 29 5.45 12.57 -9.60
C ASP A 29 4.97 11.57 -10.65
N ASP A 30 4.22 12.03 -11.66
CA ASP A 30 3.74 11.16 -12.74
C ASP A 30 4.90 10.54 -13.54
N ASN A 31 5.97 11.30 -13.81
CA ASN A 31 7.17 10.78 -14.45
C ASN A 31 7.90 9.76 -13.58
N GLU A 32 8.00 10.01 -12.28
CA GLU A 32 8.64 9.10 -11.33
C GLU A 32 7.86 7.78 -11.20
N ILE A 33 6.53 7.83 -11.08
CA ILE A 33 5.68 6.63 -11.05
C ILE A 33 5.84 5.80 -12.32
N ASN A 34 5.93 6.43 -13.50
CA ASN A 34 6.13 5.71 -14.76
C ASN A 34 7.48 4.98 -14.79
N GLN A 35 8.53 5.55 -14.20
CA GLN A 35 9.82 4.88 -14.05
C GLN A 35 9.72 3.66 -13.12
N LEU A 36 8.99 3.78 -12.01
CA LEU A 36 8.76 2.65 -11.10
C LEU A 36 8.01 1.50 -11.80
N ARG A 37 6.98 1.81 -12.59
CA ARG A 37 6.28 0.80 -13.41
C ARG A 37 7.24 0.11 -14.38
N ALA A 38 8.07 0.86 -15.09
CA ALA A 38 9.07 0.30 -15.99
C ALA A 38 10.07 -0.59 -15.25
N SER A 39 10.50 -0.21 -14.04
CA SER A 39 11.36 -1.06 -13.20
C SER A 39 10.67 -2.38 -12.84
N VAL A 40 9.41 -2.33 -12.43
CA VAL A 40 8.60 -3.52 -12.09
C VAL A 40 8.37 -4.42 -13.30
N GLU A 41 8.06 -3.85 -14.47
CA GLU A 41 7.85 -4.60 -15.71
C GLU A 41 9.11 -5.35 -16.18
N ASN A 42 10.28 -4.79 -15.92
CA ASN A 42 11.58 -5.39 -16.27
C ASN A 42 12.17 -6.26 -15.13
N ALA A 43 11.50 -6.36 -13.98
CA ALA A 43 11.98 -7.13 -12.85
C ALA A 43 11.99 -8.63 -13.16
N SER A 44 13.00 -9.35 -12.69
CA SER A 44 13.00 -10.81 -12.80
C SER A 44 11.89 -11.41 -11.92
N ALA A 45 11.42 -12.61 -12.25
CA ALA A 45 10.35 -13.28 -11.50
C ALA A 45 10.66 -13.51 -10.01
N THR A 46 11.93 -13.50 -9.63
CA THR A 46 12.42 -13.69 -8.26
C THR A 46 12.84 -12.39 -7.56
N ASP A 47 12.75 -11.25 -8.25
CA ASP A 47 13.22 -9.97 -7.73
C ASP A 47 12.16 -9.30 -6.86
N TRP A 48 11.97 -9.83 -5.65
CA TRP A 48 11.05 -9.24 -4.66
C TRP A 48 11.40 -7.78 -4.33
N LYS A 49 12.68 -7.40 -4.48
CA LYS A 49 13.19 -6.13 -3.98
C LYS A 49 12.72 -4.96 -4.84
N VAL A 50 12.75 -5.10 -6.17
CA VAL A 50 12.22 -4.07 -7.08
C VAL A 50 10.75 -3.73 -6.76
N TYR A 51 9.92 -4.73 -6.47
CA TYR A 51 8.53 -4.51 -6.07
C TYR A 51 8.41 -3.79 -4.71
N ALA A 52 9.25 -4.15 -3.73
CA ALA A 52 9.24 -3.51 -2.41
C ALA A 52 9.65 -2.04 -2.50
N GLU A 53 10.72 -1.72 -3.23
CA GLU A 53 11.23 -0.36 -3.42
C GLU A 53 10.21 0.51 -4.18
N ALA A 54 9.58 -0.05 -5.23
CA ALA A 54 8.53 0.65 -5.95
C ALA A 54 7.31 0.97 -5.06
N ALA A 55 6.89 0.01 -4.22
CA ALA A 55 5.82 0.23 -3.26
C ALA A 55 6.18 1.27 -2.20
N GLU A 56 7.39 1.19 -1.62
CA GLU A 56 7.90 2.15 -0.65
C GLU A 56 7.87 3.55 -1.23
N ARG A 57 8.33 3.73 -2.47
CA ARG A 57 8.37 5.04 -3.11
C ARG A 57 6.97 5.65 -3.30
N CYS A 58 6.00 4.86 -3.72
CA CYS A 58 4.60 5.29 -3.79
C CYS A 58 4.05 5.71 -2.41
N ILE A 59 4.41 4.98 -1.34
CA ILE A 59 4.01 5.29 0.04
C ILE A 59 4.63 6.61 0.52
N GLU A 60 5.91 6.85 0.24
CA GLU A 60 6.60 8.11 0.56
C GLU A 60 5.98 9.31 -0.13
N LEU A 61 5.66 9.17 -1.42
CA LEU A 61 4.99 10.20 -2.23
C LEU A 61 3.52 10.37 -1.84
N LYS A 62 2.93 9.40 -1.12
CA LYS A 62 1.49 9.31 -0.88
C LYS A 62 0.67 9.33 -2.18
N ALA A 63 1.25 8.78 -3.24
CA ALA A 63 0.68 8.70 -4.57
C ALA A 63 0.56 7.22 -4.96
N ASN A 64 -0.40 6.91 -5.84
CA ASN A 64 -0.59 5.58 -6.41
C ASN A 64 -0.63 4.44 -5.39
N LEU A 65 -1.28 4.69 -4.24
CA LEU A 65 -1.34 3.75 -3.12
C LEU A 65 -1.99 2.41 -3.50
N SER A 66 -2.87 2.38 -4.49
CA SER A 66 -3.43 1.13 -5.02
C SER A 66 -2.36 0.25 -5.67
N GLU A 67 -1.44 0.84 -6.44
CA GLU A 67 -0.31 0.10 -7.04
C GLU A 67 0.73 -0.27 -5.98
N ALA A 68 0.99 0.62 -5.01
CA ALA A 68 1.86 0.32 -3.89
C ALA A 68 1.43 -0.96 -3.16
N TYR A 69 0.12 -1.13 -2.94
CA TYR A 69 -0.42 -2.35 -2.33
C TYR A 69 -0.18 -3.59 -3.20
N ILE A 70 -0.46 -3.51 -4.50
CA ILE A 70 -0.25 -4.65 -5.41
C ILE A 70 1.22 -5.07 -5.44
N TRP A 71 2.13 -4.11 -5.55
CA TRP A 71 3.57 -4.39 -5.59
C TRP A 71 4.07 -4.95 -4.25
N ILE A 72 3.64 -4.42 -3.11
CA ILE A 72 4.12 -4.95 -1.84
C ILE A 72 3.59 -6.36 -1.56
N GLU A 73 2.34 -6.67 -1.93
CA GLU A 73 1.85 -8.06 -1.84
C GLU A 73 2.64 -8.98 -2.77
N LYS A 74 2.99 -8.52 -3.98
CA LYS A 74 3.82 -9.33 -4.90
C LYS A 74 5.22 -9.58 -4.35
N SER A 75 5.85 -8.58 -3.75
CA SER A 75 7.16 -8.72 -3.11
C SER A 75 7.13 -9.79 -2.01
N ILE A 76 6.10 -9.75 -1.14
CA ILE A 76 5.91 -10.69 -0.05
C ILE A 76 5.64 -12.11 -0.58
N GLU A 77 4.87 -12.25 -1.66
CA GLU A 77 4.62 -13.53 -2.33
C GLU A 77 5.91 -14.16 -2.86
N ILE A 78 6.80 -13.36 -3.48
CA ILE A 78 8.07 -13.85 -4.03
C ILE A 78 9.00 -14.31 -2.90
N ASN A 79 9.18 -13.48 -1.87
CA ASN A 79 10.03 -13.78 -0.73
C ASN A 79 9.66 -12.90 0.47
N SER A 80 8.79 -13.39 1.34
CA SER A 80 8.42 -12.71 2.59
C SER A 80 9.64 -12.55 3.52
N ASN A 81 10.01 -11.31 3.82
CA ASN A 81 11.17 -10.98 4.65
C ASN A 81 10.91 -9.72 5.50
N SER A 82 11.86 -9.36 6.36
CA SER A 82 11.71 -8.21 7.27
C SER A 82 11.43 -6.89 6.54
N GLU A 83 11.98 -6.70 5.34
CA GLU A 83 11.93 -5.43 4.62
C GLU A 83 10.57 -5.19 3.98
N ASN A 84 10.07 -6.17 3.21
CA ASN A 84 8.77 -6.02 2.57
C ASN A 84 7.61 -6.04 3.59
N LEU A 85 7.77 -6.73 4.72
CA LEU A 85 6.83 -6.62 5.83
C LEU A 85 6.87 -5.23 6.50
N GLU A 86 8.05 -4.59 6.61
CA GLU A 86 8.13 -3.20 7.10
C GLU A 86 7.35 -2.25 6.18
N VAL A 87 7.55 -2.35 4.86
CA VAL A 87 6.88 -1.51 3.86
C VAL A 87 5.36 -1.73 3.88
N LYS A 88 4.88 -2.98 4.01
CA LYS A 88 3.45 -3.26 4.18
C LYS A 88 2.89 -2.66 5.48
N GLY A 89 3.67 -2.71 6.56
CA GLY A 89 3.30 -2.03 7.81
C GLY A 89 3.16 -0.51 7.63
N ASP A 90 4.07 0.11 6.88
CA ASP A 90 4.02 1.54 6.57
C ASP A 90 2.79 1.90 5.71
N TYR A 91 2.47 1.06 4.72
CA TYR A 91 1.25 1.18 3.93
C TYR A 91 0.00 1.15 4.82
N LEU A 92 -0.12 0.14 5.69
CA LEU A 92 -1.26 -0.03 6.58
C LEU A 92 -1.39 1.14 7.56
N LYS A 93 -0.27 1.62 8.09
CA LYS A 93 -0.23 2.80 8.96
C LYS A 93 -0.73 4.04 8.22
N LEU A 94 -0.25 4.30 7.00
CA LEU A 94 -0.65 5.45 6.19
C LEU A 94 -2.16 5.46 5.93
N ASN A 95 -2.75 4.29 5.71
CA ASN A 95 -4.18 4.11 5.46
C ASN A 95 -5.04 4.02 6.74
N GLY A 96 -4.47 4.33 7.92
CA GLY A 96 -5.21 4.35 9.19
C GLY A 96 -5.50 2.97 9.79
N ALA A 97 -5.04 1.88 9.18
CA ALA A 97 -5.21 0.51 9.65
C ALA A 97 -4.22 0.16 10.78
N LYS A 98 -4.24 0.97 11.86
CA LYS A 98 -3.27 0.94 12.99
C LYS A 98 -3.05 -0.46 13.56
N LYS A 99 -4.12 -1.23 13.82
CA LYS A 99 -4.01 -2.59 14.38
C LYS A 99 -3.30 -3.56 13.43
N MET A 100 -3.63 -3.47 12.13
CA MET A 100 -2.99 -4.30 11.11
C MET A 100 -1.52 -3.90 10.93
N ALA A 101 -1.21 -2.61 10.91
CA ALA A 101 0.16 -2.12 10.84
C ALA A 101 1.02 -2.68 11.98
N ILE A 102 0.53 -2.64 13.23
CA ILE A 102 1.23 -3.23 14.38
C ILE A 102 1.46 -4.73 14.18
N ALA A 103 0.44 -5.47 13.75
CA ALA A 103 0.55 -6.90 13.50
C ALA A 103 1.63 -7.19 12.44
N THR A 104 1.63 -6.45 11.33
CA THR A 104 2.61 -6.61 10.25
C THR A 104 4.02 -6.19 10.68
N TYR A 105 4.19 -5.10 11.43
CA TYR A 105 5.51 -4.76 11.98
C TYR A 105 6.03 -5.83 12.95
N ASN A 106 5.16 -6.48 13.73
CA ASN A 106 5.59 -7.60 14.57
C ASN A 106 6.05 -8.80 13.72
N GLN A 107 5.41 -9.07 12.58
CA GLN A 107 5.89 -10.07 11.62
C GLN A 107 7.26 -9.68 11.06
N ALA A 108 7.45 -8.40 10.68
CA ALA A 108 8.73 -7.88 10.24
C ALA A 108 9.82 -8.05 11.30
N ILE A 109 9.53 -7.77 12.59
CA ILE A 109 10.46 -7.97 13.70
C ILE A 109 10.89 -9.45 13.79
N LEU A 110 9.94 -10.39 13.73
CA LEU A 110 10.26 -11.81 13.81
C LEU A 110 11.12 -12.28 12.63
N ALA A 111 10.81 -11.83 11.41
CA ALA A 111 11.64 -12.10 10.24
C ALA A 111 13.04 -11.49 10.39
N GLY A 112 13.14 -10.24 10.80
CA GLY A 112 14.40 -9.53 11.02
C GLY A 112 15.28 -10.18 12.08
N MET A 113 14.69 -10.71 13.16
CA MET A 113 15.42 -11.48 14.17
C MET A 113 16.04 -12.75 13.59
N ASN A 114 15.31 -13.47 12.74
CA ASN A 114 15.81 -14.67 12.06
C ASN A 114 16.88 -14.34 11.01
N GLU A 115 16.78 -13.18 10.37
CA GLU A 115 17.75 -12.64 9.41
C GLU A 115 19.00 -12.05 10.08
N GLY A 116 19.01 -11.89 11.42
CA GLY A 116 20.09 -11.24 12.15
C GLY A 116 20.16 -9.71 11.97
N ARG A 117 19.04 -9.06 11.60
CA ARG A 117 18.94 -7.61 11.41
C ARG A 117 18.73 -6.87 12.75
N ASP A 118 19.16 -5.61 12.80
CA ASP A 118 18.76 -4.71 13.89
C ASP A 118 17.28 -4.33 13.77
N ILE A 119 16.47 -4.82 14.71
CA ILE A 119 15.01 -4.63 14.75
C ILE A 119 14.58 -3.39 15.57
N THR A 120 15.53 -2.59 16.05
CA THR A 120 15.24 -1.41 16.89
C THR A 120 14.33 -0.40 16.18
N LYS A 121 14.52 -0.18 14.88
CA LYS A 121 13.68 0.73 14.08
C LYS A 121 12.23 0.26 14.06
N LEU A 122 12.00 -1.03 13.85
CA LEU A 122 10.67 -1.63 13.80
C LEU A 122 9.98 -1.59 15.17
N GLN A 123 10.69 -1.88 16.26
CA GLN A 123 10.16 -1.75 17.62
C GLN A 123 9.67 -0.32 17.90
N LYS A 124 10.44 0.69 17.49
CA LYS A 124 10.05 2.11 17.61
C LYS A 124 8.79 2.42 16.78
N LYS A 125 8.62 1.83 15.60
CA LYS A 125 7.40 1.98 14.79
C LYS A 125 6.17 1.42 15.52
N VAL A 126 6.28 0.23 16.11
CA VAL A 126 5.21 -0.37 16.91
C VAL A 126 4.86 0.50 18.12
N LEU A 127 5.85 0.98 18.87
CA LEU A 127 5.64 1.80 20.07
C LEU A 127 4.91 3.12 19.76
N ARG A 128 5.24 3.78 18.64
CA ARG A 128 4.56 5.00 18.18
C ARG A 128 3.10 4.78 17.79
N LEU A 129 2.71 3.53 17.56
CA LEU A 129 1.35 3.13 17.22
C LEU A 129 0.66 2.42 18.39
N ARG A 130 1.13 2.53 19.63
CA ARG A 130 0.31 2.13 20.78
C ARG A 130 -0.38 3.37 21.30
#